data_AF-A0A1L5KU10-F1
#
_entry.id   AF-A0A1L5KU10-F1
#
_cell.length_a   1.000
_cell.length_b   1.000
_cell.length_c   1.000
_cell.angle_alpha   90.00
_cell.angle_beta   90.00
_cell.angle_gamma   90.00
#
_symmetry.space_group_name_H-M   'P 1'
#
loop_
_entity.id
_entity.type
_entity.pdbx_description
1 polymer ?
#
loop_
_entity_poly.entity_id
_entity_poly.type
_entity_poly.pdbx_seq_one_letter_code
_entity_poly.pdbx_strand_id
1 'polypeptide(L)' 'MKILAIHNFHRSGSASGDDQVFKSETSMLEEHGHEVIRYTVSNDEFDKADAAGKLAATFGMLWSFKNYRAVVSLIREH' A
#
# COMPACT_ATOMS: atom_id res chain seq x y z
N MET A 1 15.09 14.67 -1.72
CA MET A 1 15.10 13.71 -0.58
C MET A 1 14.37 12.45 -1.01
N LYS A 2 14.71 11.27 -0.46
CA LYS A 2 13.97 10.03 -0.70
C LYS A 2 12.78 9.91 0.25
N ILE A 3 11.61 9.58 -0.27
CA ILE A 3 10.35 9.48 0.47
C ILE A 3 9.67 8.16 0.11
N LEU A 4 9.43 7.31 1.09
CA LEU A 4 8.63 6.10 0.93
C LEU A 4 7.16 6.41 1.23
N ALA A 5 6.32 6.37 0.20
CA ALA A 5 4.89 6.62 0.29
C ALA A 5 4.11 5.29 0.24
N ILE A 6 3.33 4.99 1.28
CA ILE A 6 2.63 3.72 1.44
C ILE A 6 1.12 3.97 1.40
N HIS A 7 0.38 3.21 0.59
CA HIS A 7 -1.07 3.34 0.47
C HIS A 7 -1.79 2.01 0.25
N ASN A 8 -3.01 1.89 0.79
CA ASN A 8 -3.90 0.77 0.49
C ASN A 8 -5.06 1.27 -0.35
N PHE A 9 -5.08 0.93 -1.64
CA PHE A 9 -6.16 1.31 -2.54
C PHE A 9 -7.46 0.61 -2.17
N HIS A 10 -8.55 1.38 -2.20
CA HIS A 10 -9.89 0.83 -2.13
C HIS A 10 -10.21 -0.05 -3.35
N ARG A 11 -11.19 -0.94 -3.18
CA ARG A 11 -11.64 -1.89 -4.21
C ARG A 11 -11.93 -1.15 -5.53
N SER A 12 -11.68 -1.82 -6.65
CA SER A 12 -11.76 -1.27 -8.03
C SER A 12 -13.08 -0.53 -8.38
N GLY A 13 -14.16 -0.72 -7.61
CA GLY A 13 -15.46 -0.06 -7.80
C GLY A 13 -15.73 1.17 -6.93
N SER A 14 -14.79 1.61 -6.09
CA SER A 14 -15.00 2.76 -5.18
C SER A 14 -13.72 3.57 -5.07
N ALA A 15 -13.50 4.46 -6.04
CA ALA A 15 -12.43 5.45 -5.94
C ALA A 15 -12.66 6.29 -4.68
N SER A 16 -11.75 6.19 -3.71
CA SER A 16 -11.89 6.90 -2.45
C SER A 16 -11.14 8.24 -2.48
N GLY A 17 -11.55 9.19 -1.64
CA GLY A 17 -10.91 10.50 -1.56
C GLY A 17 -9.44 10.42 -1.19
N ASP A 18 -9.07 9.48 -0.31
CA ASP A 18 -7.69 9.20 0.07
C ASP A 18 -6.83 8.66 -1.09
N ASP A 19 -7.41 7.90 -2.02
CA ASP A 19 -6.69 7.45 -3.23
C ASP A 19 -6.28 8.63 -4.11
N GLN A 20 -7.13 9.66 -4.19
CA GLN A 20 -6.84 10.87 -4.95
C GLN A 20 -5.81 11.73 -4.23
N VAL A 21 -5.94 11.90 -2.92
CA VAL A 21 -4.95 12.61 -2.09
C VAL A 21 -3.57 11.98 -2.23
N PHE A 22 -3.46 10.65 -2.10
CA PHE A 22 -2.19 9.93 -2.26
C PHE A 22 -1.55 10.20 -3.63
N LYS A 23 -2.34 10.18 -4.70
CA LYS A 23 -1.85 10.48 -6.06
C LYS A 23 -1.38 11.93 -6.16
N SER A 24 -2.21 12.88 -5.76
CA SER A 24 -1.90 14.31 -5.85
C SER A 24 -0.69 14.71 -5.01
N GLU A 25 -0.59 14.24 -3.76
CA GLU A 25 0.53 14.58 -2.88
C GLU A 25 1.84 13.95 -3.34
N THR A 26 1.81 12.68 -3.77
CA THR A 26 3.03 12.03 -4.27
C THR A 26 3.52 12.65 -5.58
N SER A 27 2.62 13.04 -6.49
CA SER A 27 2.98 13.79 -7.69
C SER A 27 3.57 15.17 -7.35
N MET A 28 2.96 15.91 -6.42
CA MET A 28 3.49 17.20 -5.98
C MET A 28 4.91 17.08 -5.41
N LEU A 29 5.19 16.03 -4.62
CA LEU A 29 6.53 15.78 -4.09
C LEU A 29 7.55 15.52 -5.22
N GLU A 30 7.18 14.73 -6.23
CA GLU A 30 8.05 14.48 -7.39
C GLU A 30 8.31 15.75 -8.20
N GLU A 31 7.28 16.58 -8.43
CA GLU A 31 7.40 17.87 -9.12
C GLU A 31 8.36 18.83 -8.42
N HIS A 32 8.51 18.72 -7.10
CA HIS A 32 9.46 19.50 -6.31
C HIS A 32 10.84 18.83 -6.16
N GLY A 33 11.13 17.79 -6.95
CA GLY A 33 12.44 17.14 -7.00
C GLY A 33 12.71 16.12 -5.89
N HIS A 34 11.67 15.63 -5.22
CA HIS A 34 11.80 14.49 -4.31
C HIS A 34 11.72 13.17 -5.06
N GLU A 35 12.46 12.17 -4.59
CA GLU A 35 12.36 10.80 -5.11
C GLU A 35 11.30 10.07 -4.30
N VAL A 36 10.18 9.72 -4.93
CA VAL A 36 9.04 9.07 -4.27
C VAL A 36 8.98 7.59 -4.62
N ILE A 37 9.28 6.76 -3.64
CA ILE A 37 9.18 5.29 -3.73
C ILE A 37 7.77 4.92 -3.26
N ARG A 38 6.96 4.29 -4.12
CA ARG A 38 5.57 3.95 -3.80
C ARG A 38 5.42 2.47 -3.47
N TYR A 39 4.82 2.16 -2.32
CA TYR A 39 4.36 0.83 -1.98
C TYR A 39 2.84 0.83 -1.85
N THR A 40 2.16 0.16 -2.76
CA THR A 40 0.70 0.13 -2.76
C THR A 40 0.19 -1.30 -2.72
N VAL A 41 -0.90 -1.49 -1.99
CA VAL A 41 -1.66 -2.74 -1.96
C VAL A 41 -3.12 -2.44 -2.32
N SER A 42 -3.87 -3.46 -2.74
CA SER A 42 -5.30 -3.34 -2.98
C SER A 42 -6.03 -4.44 -2.23
N ASN A 43 -7.15 -4.07 -1.60
CA ASN A 43 -8.03 -5.02 -0.92
C ASN A 43 -8.63 -6.07 -1.88
N ASP A 44 -8.62 -5.83 -3.20
CA ASP A 44 -9.07 -6.82 -4.19
C ASP A 44 -8.17 -8.06 -4.25
N GLU A 45 -6.88 -7.95 -3.89
CA GLU A 45 -5.99 -9.11 -3.77
C GLU A 45 -6.32 -9.99 -2.56
N PHE A 46 -6.97 -9.41 -1.54
CA PHE A 46 -7.32 -10.12 -0.30
C PHE A 46 -8.56 -11.02 -0.48
N ASP A 47 -9.52 -10.60 -1.32
CA ASP A 47 -10.77 -11.34 -1.56
C ASP A 47 -10.59 -12.63 -2.39
N LYS A 48 -9.44 -12.82 -3.03
CA LYS A 48 -9.12 -14.05 -3.79
C LYS A 48 -8.60 -15.19 -2.91
N ALA A 49 -8.48 -15.00 -1.60
CA ALA A 49 -8.01 -16.03 -0.67
C ALA A 49 -9.14 -17.01 -0.27
N ASP A 50 -8.84 -18.30 -0.33
CA ASP A 50 -9.79 -19.41 -0.09
C ASP A 50 -10.27 -19.49 1.38
N ALA A 51 -11.23 -20.37 1.70
CA ALA A 51 -11.90 -20.42 3.03
C ALA A 51 -10.93 -20.56 4.24
N ALA A 52 -9.76 -21.19 4.08
CA ALA A 52 -8.70 -21.22 5.09
C ALA A 52 -7.97 -19.87 5.26
N GLY A 53 -7.93 -19.05 4.21
CA GLY A 53 -7.44 -17.68 4.21
C GLY A 53 -8.32 -16.72 5.02
N LYS A 54 -9.61 -17.03 5.23
CA LYS A 54 -10.52 -16.20 6.03
C LYS A 54 -10.27 -16.26 7.55
N LEU A 55 -9.78 -17.38 8.07
CA LEU A 55 -9.35 -17.52 9.47
C LEU A 55 -7.98 -16.88 9.72
N ALA A 56 -7.04 -17.05 8.77
CA ALA A 56 -5.78 -16.33 8.79
C ALA A 56 -5.97 -14.81 8.56
N ALA A 57 -6.99 -14.40 7.80
CA ALA A 57 -7.37 -13.01 7.57
C ALA A 57 -7.81 -12.29 8.84
N THR A 58 -8.39 -12.99 9.82
CA THR A 58 -8.80 -12.37 11.10
C THR A 58 -7.57 -11.96 11.94
N PHE A 59 -6.49 -12.75 11.90
CA PHE A 59 -5.20 -12.38 12.51
C PHE A 59 -4.37 -11.44 11.59
N GLY A 60 -4.47 -11.61 10.27
CA GLY A 60 -3.84 -10.75 9.26
C GLY A 60 -4.45 -9.35 9.15
N MET A 61 -5.69 -9.16 9.62
CA MET A 61 -6.35 -7.85 9.74
C MET A 61 -5.66 -6.94 10.75
N LEU A 62 -5.02 -7.51 11.77
CA LEU A 62 -4.26 -6.74 12.76
C LEU A 62 -2.83 -6.46 12.29
N TRP A 63 -2.22 -7.39 11.57
CA TRP A 63 -0.85 -7.24 11.10
C TRP A 63 -0.53 -8.09 9.86
N SER A 64 0.00 -7.44 8.82
CA SER A 64 0.49 -8.14 7.62
C SER A 64 2.01 -8.27 7.65
N PHE A 65 2.51 -9.44 8.07
CA PHE A 65 3.94 -9.78 7.98
C PHE A 65 4.47 -9.78 6.52
N LYS A 66 3.58 -9.97 5.53
CA LYS A 66 3.92 -9.83 4.10
C LYS A 66 4.29 -8.37 3.81
N ASN A 67 3.40 -7.43 4.14
CA ASN A 67 3.59 -6.02 3.83
C ASN A 67 4.72 -5.42 4.67
N TYR A 68 4.84 -5.82 5.94
CA TYR A 68 5.97 -5.44 6.78
C TYR A 68 7.32 -5.79 6.16
N ARG A 69 7.49 -7.05 5.72
CA ARG A 69 8.75 -7.49 5.07
C ARG A 69 9.01 -6.75 3.77
N ALA A 70 7.97 -6.48 2.97
CA ALA A 70 8.10 -5.71 1.74
C ALA A 70 8.59 -4.28 2.03
N VAL A 71 7.97 -3.59 3.00
CA VAL A 71 8.38 -2.24 3.41
C VAL A 71 9.81 -2.22 3.94
N VAL A 72 10.19 -3.18 4.80
CA VAL A 72 11.58 -3.29 5.30
C VAL A 72 12.57 -3.51 4.15
N SER A 73 12.21 -4.29 3.13
CA SER A 73 13.05 -4.49 1.96
C SER A 73 13.25 -3.19 1.17
N LEU A 74 12.17 -2.44 0.93
CA LEU A 74 12.24 -1.15 0.22
C LEU A 74 13.13 -0.15 0.95
N ILE A 75 13.02 -0.08 2.28
CA ILE A 75 13.87 0.78 3.13
C ILE A 75 15.35 0.38 3.06
N ARG A 76 15.66 -0.91 2.85
CA ARG A 76 17.05 -1.38 2.77
C ARG A 76 17.67 -1.18 1.38
N GLU A 77 16.84 -1.15 0.35
CA GLU A 77 17.29 -1.04 -1.05
C GLU A 77 17.55 0.41 -1.48
N HIS A 78 16.88 1.38 -0.84
CA HIS A 78 16.94 2.80 -1.21
C HIS A 78 17.58 3.65 -0.12
#